data_AF-B8CXV8-F1
#
_entry.id   AF-B8CXV8-F1
#
_cell.length_a   1.000
_cell.length_b   1.000
_cell.length_c   1.000
_cell.angle_alpha   90.00
_cell.angle_beta   90.00
_cell.angle_gamma   90.00
#
_symmetry.space_group_name_H-M   'P 1'
#
loop_
_entity.id
_entity.type
_entity.pdbx_description
1 polymer ?
#
loop_
_entity_poly.entity_id
_entity_poly.type
_entity_poly.pdbx_seq_one_letter_code
_entity_poly.pdbx_strand_id
1 'polypeptide(L)'
;MGIYVYLMILFLHKIGFWDISLLKNTIIWIVAVAFISSFRAVDNAKDINYFINVIKDNIKLIIILTFVVNLYSFSLIYELIQVFIITVLSMLVAFMNNNPEYQDKDSKLLINVLNTILAIIGFYALFHSIKMTISNLDSINLIKQLKLLFLPSVLSVMFTIYVYFLVIYSGYEQIFSRINFKKTIDDEYKLYLKFKTMLFCNINLNKIKNFIPRSKIMYNHINSKSDVKEILNDYKDNNFSV
;
A
#
# COMPACT_ATOMS: atom_id res chain seq x y z
N MET A 1 -5.97 5.40 -8.68
CA MET A 1 -5.39 5.82 -7.38
C MET A 1 -5.44 7.33 -7.17
N GLY A 2 -4.74 8.14 -7.98
CA GLY A 2 -4.63 9.59 -7.76
C GLY A 2 -5.97 10.33 -7.64
N ILE A 3 -6.93 10.03 -8.51
CA ILE A 3 -8.30 10.62 -8.45
C ILE A 3 -8.99 10.31 -7.12
N TYR A 4 -8.89 9.07 -6.63
CA TYR A 4 -9.50 8.68 -5.36
C TYR A 4 -8.87 9.43 -4.18
N VAL A 5 -7.54 9.51 -4.14
CA VAL A 5 -6.81 10.24 -3.10
C VAL A 5 -7.17 11.73 -3.12
N TYR A 6 -7.30 12.32 -4.31
CA TYR A 6 -7.73 13.71 -4.47
C TYR A 6 -9.15 13.93 -3.92
N LEU A 7 -10.12 13.08 -4.28
CA LEU A 7 -11.49 13.15 -3.76
C LEU A 7 -11.55 12.96 -2.24
N MET A 8 -10.73 12.04 -1.71
CA MET A 8 -10.60 11.80 -0.27
C MET A 8 -10.09 13.04 0.46
N ILE A 9 -9.05 13.70 -0.06
CA ILE A 9 -8.50 14.93 0.53
C ILE A 9 -9.53 16.07 0.46
N LEU A 10 -10.22 16.24 -0.67
CA LEU A 10 -11.29 17.22 -0.82
C LEU A 10 -12.41 17.00 0.19
N PHE A 11 -12.82 15.75 0.39
CA PHE A 11 -13.82 15.39 1.39
C PHE A 11 -13.36 15.77 2.80
N LEU A 12 -12.12 15.41 3.18
CA LEU A 12 -11.56 15.75 4.48
C LEU A 12 -11.39 17.27 4.66
N HIS A 13 -11.12 18.01 3.59
CA HIS A 13 -11.05 19.46 3.62
C HIS A 13 -12.42 20.09 3.89
N LYS A 14 -13.47 19.60 3.20
CA LYS A 14 -14.84 20.11 3.35
C LYS A 14 -15.40 19.92 4.76
N ILE A 15 -15.05 18.83 5.44
CA ILE A 15 -15.46 18.58 6.84
C ILE A 15 -14.57 19.31 7.87
N GLY A 16 -13.61 20.11 7.42
CA GLY A 16 -12.70 20.88 8.29
C GLY A 16 -11.61 20.04 8.97
N PHE A 17 -11.48 18.76 8.62
CA PHE A 17 -10.44 17.89 9.18
C PHE A 17 -9.07 18.17 8.55
N TRP A 18 -9.03 18.38 7.23
CA TRP A 18 -7.79 18.60 6.47
C TRP A 18 -7.58 20.06 6.08
N ASP A 19 -6.35 20.55 6.25
CA ASP A 19 -5.88 21.85 5.79
C ASP A 19 -4.49 21.73 5.15
N ILE A 20 -4.01 22.81 4.54
CA ILE A 20 -2.73 22.83 3.82
C ILE A 20 -1.52 22.50 4.71
N SER A 21 -1.63 22.70 6.04
CA SER A 21 -0.55 22.37 6.97
C SER A 21 -0.33 20.86 7.10
N LEU A 22 -1.34 20.05 6.76
CA LEU A 22 -1.29 18.59 6.75
C LEU A 22 -0.79 17.99 5.42
N LEU A 23 -0.51 18.82 4.42
CA LEU A 23 -0.11 18.38 3.09
C LEU A 23 1.18 17.56 3.12
N LYS A 24 2.19 17.99 3.89
CA LYS A 24 3.45 17.27 4.10
C LYS A 24 3.19 15.83 4.56
N ASN A 25 2.40 15.66 5.62
CA ASN A 25 2.11 14.35 6.19
C ASN A 25 1.29 13.48 5.25
N THR A 26 0.42 14.10 4.45
CA THR A 26 -0.39 13.40 3.45
C THR A 26 0.49 12.84 2.32
N ILE A 27 1.47 13.60 1.83
CA ILE A 27 2.42 13.13 0.79
C ILE A 27 3.25 11.97 1.32
N ILE A 28 3.80 12.09 2.53
CA ILE A 28 4.58 11.02 3.17
C ILE A 28 3.72 9.75 3.30
N TRP A 29 2.48 9.89 3.76
CA TRP A 29 1.56 8.77 3.88
C TRP A 29 1.21 8.13 2.52
N ILE A 30 1.03 8.91 1.45
CA ILE A 30 0.78 8.36 0.11
C ILE A 30 1.93 7.45 -0.33
N VAL A 31 3.18 7.93 -0.20
CA VAL A 31 4.36 7.18 -0.63
C VAL A 31 4.59 5.95 0.25
N ALA A 32 4.54 6.12 1.57
CA ALA A 32 4.88 5.07 2.52
C ALA A 32 3.77 4.01 2.67
N VAL A 33 2.49 4.42 2.63
CA VAL A 33 1.36 3.53 2.94
C VAL A 33 0.55 3.24 1.69
N ALA A 34 0.10 4.27 0.97
CA ALA A 34 -0.88 4.09 -0.09
C ALA A 34 -0.33 3.26 -1.27
N PHE A 35 0.91 3.52 -1.70
CA PHE A 35 1.57 2.72 -2.75
C PHE A 35 1.85 1.29 -2.28
N ILE A 36 2.52 1.13 -1.14
CA ILE A 36 2.94 -0.18 -0.63
C ILE A 36 1.72 -1.09 -0.37
N SER A 37 0.67 -0.56 0.24
CA SER A 37 -0.56 -1.33 0.52
C SER A 37 -1.28 -1.74 -0.76
N SER A 38 -1.32 -0.88 -1.78
CA SER A 38 -1.95 -1.20 -3.07
C SER A 38 -1.28 -2.39 -3.74
N PHE A 39 0.06 -2.38 -3.84
CA PHE A 39 0.81 -3.48 -4.44
C PHE A 39 0.67 -4.77 -3.61
N ARG A 40 0.89 -4.69 -2.30
CA ARG A 40 0.82 -5.88 -1.42
C ARG A 40 -0.57 -6.53 -1.43
N ALA A 41 -1.63 -5.73 -1.50
CA ALA A 41 -3.00 -6.25 -1.45
C ALA A 41 -3.39 -7.02 -2.72
N VAL A 42 -2.94 -6.58 -3.90
CA VAL A 42 -3.22 -7.29 -5.16
C VAL A 42 -2.76 -8.75 -5.07
N ASP A 43 -1.55 -8.97 -4.59
CA ASP A 43 -0.97 -10.30 -4.49
C ASP A 43 -1.56 -11.08 -3.30
N ASN A 44 -1.61 -10.47 -2.12
CA ASN A 44 -1.80 -11.20 -0.86
C ASN A 44 -3.24 -11.22 -0.34
N ALA A 45 -4.13 -10.32 -0.76
CA ALA A 45 -5.46 -10.22 -0.16
C ALA A 45 -6.36 -11.40 -0.58
N LYS A 46 -6.56 -12.39 0.28
CA LYS A 46 -7.37 -13.59 -0.03
C LYS A 46 -8.85 -13.43 0.28
N ASP A 47 -9.16 -12.64 1.30
CA ASP A 47 -10.51 -12.42 1.81
C ASP A 47 -10.66 -11.04 2.45
N ILE A 48 -11.84 -10.77 3.00
CA ILE A 48 -12.13 -9.51 3.72
C ILE A 48 -11.30 -9.37 5.01
N ASN A 49 -10.93 -10.49 5.64
CA ASN A 49 -10.15 -10.49 6.88
C ASN A 49 -8.76 -9.88 6.68
N TYR A 50 -8.16 -10.04 5.49
CA TYR A 50 -6.93 -9.34 5.13
C TYR A 50 -7.05 -7.82 5.38
N PHE A 51 -8.12 -7.20 4.89
CA PHE A 51 -8.31 -5.74 5.02
C PHE A 51 -8.61 -5.32 6.46
N ILE A 52 -9.35 -6.14 7.21
CA ILE A 52 -9.60 -5.91 8.64
C ILE A 52 -8.28 -5.95 9.42
N ASN A 53 -7.42 -6.90 9.12
CA ASN A 53 -6.10 -7.02 9.76
C ASN A 53 -5.20 -5.84 9.39
N VAL A 54 -5.18 -5.44 8.11
CA VAL A 54 -4.43 -4.25 7.65
C VAL A 54 -4.88 -2.99 8.40
N ILE A 55 -6.19 -2.79 8.61
CA ILE A 55 -6.69 -1.66 9.40
C ILE A 55 -6.19 -1.75 10.86
N LYS A 56 -6.29 -2.93 11.49
CA LYS A 56 -5.85 -3.15 12.88
C LYS A 56 -4.35 -2.91 13.08
N ASP A 57 -3.54 -3.39 12.15
CA ASP A 57 -2.08 -3.27 12.20
C ASP A 57 -1.62 -1.84 11.94
N ASN A 58 -2.27 -1.15 11.00
CA ASN A 58 -1.99 0.26 10.71
C ASN A 58 -2.24 1.14 11.93
N ILE A 59 -3.30 0.90 12.72
CA ILE A 59 -3.56 1.70 13.93
C ILE A 59 -2.40 1.62 14.93
N LYS A 60 -1.74 0.46 15.09
CA LYS A 60 -0.61 0.30 16.02
C LYS A 60 0.69 0.94 15.51
N LEU A 61 1.03 0.71 14.23
CA LEU A 61 2.27 1.24 13.64
C LEU A 61 2.24 2.75 13.42
N ILE A 62 1.06 3.31 13.10
CA ILE A 62 0.90 4.74 12.83
C ILE A 62 1.12 5.56 14.10
N ILE A 63 0.70 5.10 15.27
CA ILE A 63 0.93 5.86 16.53
C ILE A 63 2.43 6.08 16.77
N ILE A 64 3.26 5.06 16.52
CA ILE A 64 4.72 5.14 16.67
C ILE A 64 5.32 6.03 15.57
N LEU A 65 4.93 5.82 14.31
CA LEU A 65 5.50 6.54 13.17
C LEU A 65 5.12 8.03 13.18
N THR A 66 3.91 8.37 13.64
CA THR A 66 3.41 9.74 13.72
C THR A 66 4.07 10.50 14.87
N PHE A 67 4.40 9.82 15.98
CA PHE A 67 5.23 10.40 17.04
C PHE A 67 6.63 10.75 16.52
N VAL A 68 7.26 9.84 15.77
CA VAL A 68 8.59 10.11 15.18
C VAL A 68 8.52 11.24 14.14
N VAL A 69 7.61 11.19 13.17
CA VAL A 69 7.52 12.22 12.10
C VAL A 69 7.13 13.60 12.64
N ASN A 70 6.28 13.68 13.67
CA ASN A 70 5.92 14.97 14.27
C ASN A 70 7.03 15.56 15.16
N LEU A 71 8.05 14.77 15.54
CA LEU A 71 9.26 15.32 16.15
C LEU A 71 10.19 15.96 15.11
N TYR A 72 10.12 15.57 13.85
CA TYR A 72 10.97 16.13 12.79
C TYR A 72 10.42 17.46 12.25
N SER A 73 11.18 18.50 12.53
CA SER A 73 10.80 19.90 12.29
C SER A 73 11.15 20.44 10.88
N PHE A 74 11.66 19.58 9.99
CA PHE A 74 12.20 20.03 8.70
C PHE A 74 11.13 20.17 7.62
N SER A 75 11.43 20.89 6.54
CA SER A 75 10.55 20.96 5.37
C SER A 75 10.57 19.62 4.59
N LEU A 76 9.49 19.31 3.86
CA LEU A 76 9.39 18.03 3.12
C LEU A 76 10.54 17.83 2.12
N ILE A 77 10.96 18.89 1.43
CA ILE A 77 12.05 18.83 0.44
C ILE A 77 13.37 18.50 1.14
N TYR A 78 13.65 19.16 2.27
CA TYR A 78 14.89 18.92 3.03
C TYR A 78 14.93 17.49 3.58
N GLU A 79 13.81 17.01 4.13
CA GLU A 79 13.72 15.63 4.63
C GLU A 79 13.94 14.60 3.54
N LEU A 80 13.37 14.80 2.36
CA LEU A 80 13.52 13.85 1.25
C LEU A 80 14.97 13.77 0.75
N ILE A 81 15.64 14.92 0.66
CA ILE A 81 17.07 14.98 0.34
C ILE A 81 17.89 14.30 1.44
N GLN A 82 17.58 14.56 2.70
CA GLN A 82 18.29 13.97 3.85
C GLN A 82 18.12 12.44 3.89
N VAL A 83 16.90 11.93 3.73
CA VAL A 83 16.63 10.48 3.67
C VAL A 83 17.38 9.84 2.51
N PHE A 84 17.39 10.48 1.34
CA PHE A 84 18.13 9.97 0.18
C PHE A 84 19.64 9.88 0.48
N ILE A 85 20.25 10.93 1.02
CA ILE A 85 21.67 10.96 1.38
C ILE A 85 21.98 9.87 2.43
N ILE A 86 21.20 9.79 3.51
CA ILE A 86 21.38 8.77 4.55
C ILE A 86 21.29 7.36 3.94
N THR A 87 20.29 7.13 3.09
CA THR A 87 20.06 5.81 2.46
C THR A 87 21.24 5.39 1.59
N VAL A 88 21.77 6.30 0.76
CA VAL A 88 22.94 6.04 -0.09
C VAL A 88 24.18 5.76 0.76
N LEU A 89 24.44 6.58 1.79
CA LEU A 89 25.58 6.39 2.69
C LEU A 89 25.48 5.07 3.47
N SER A 90 24.29 4.73 3.99
CA SER A 90 24.07 3.47 4.68
C SER A 90 24.23 2.25 3.77
N MET A 91 23.79 2.34 2.51
CA MET A 91 24.03 1.27 1.52
C MET A 91 25.52 1.10 1.23
N LEU A 92 26.28 2.18 1.08
CA LEU A 92 27.73 2.12 0.88
C LEU A 92 28.45 1.46 2.06
N VAL A 93 28.09 1.85 3.29
CA VAL A 93 28.63 1.22 4.50
C VAL A 93 28.28 -0.26 4.57
N ALA A 94 27.02 -0.63 4.31
CA ALA A 94 26.57 -2.02 4.31
C ALA A 94 27.28 -2.85 3.23
N PHE A 95 27.48 -2.29 2.04
CA PHE A 95 28.21 -2.92 0.95
C PHE A 95 29.67 -3.19 1.34
N MET A 96 30.38 -2.20 1.89
CA MET A 96 31.78 -2.40 2.28
C MET A 96 31.94 -3.40 3.44
N ASN A 97 31.01 -3.41 4.40
CA ASN A 97 31.06 -4.38 5.52
C ASN A 97 30.83 -5.83 5.08
N ASN A 98 29.99 -6.06 4.07
CA ASN A 98 29.61 -7.40 3.62
C ASN A 98 30.56 -8.03 2.60
N ASN A 99 31.49 -7.25 2.04
CA ASN A 99 32.43 -7.73 1.03
C ASN A 99 33.84 -7.91 1.64
N PRO A 100 34.42 -9.12 1.60
CA PRO A 100 35.73 -9.39 2.20
C PRO A 100 36.88 -8.59 1.56
N GLU A 101 36.71 -8.14 0.32
CA GLU A 101 37.68 -7.29 -0.40
C GLU A 101 37.90 -5.92 0.24
N TYR A 102 36.94 -5.41 1.03
CA TYR A 102 36.99 -4.07 1.65
C TYR A 102 37.21 -4.13 3.17
N GLN A 103 37.85 -5.20 3.66
CA GLN A 103 38.18 -5.37 5.10
C GLN A 103 39.63 -5.01 5.45
N ASP A 104 40.38 -4.46 4.50
CA ASP A 104 41.72 -3.93 4.73
C ASP A 104 41.70 -2.70 5.65
N LYS A 105 42.88 -2.27 6.10
CA LYS A 105 43.02 -1.16 7.07
C LYS A 105 42.49 0.17 6.51
N ASP A 106 42.68 0.43 5.22
CA ASP A 106 42.31 1.72 4.61
C ASP A 106 40.79 1.78 4.37
N SER A 107 40.18 0.69 3.92
CA SER A 107 38.72 0.59 3.80
C SER A 107 38.00 0.68 5.15
N LYS A 108 38.57 0.12 6.22
CA LYS A 108 38.00 0.28 7.59
C LYS A 108 38.03 1.73 8.08
N LEU A 109 39.05 2.51 7.72
CA LEU A 109 39.08 3.94 8.03
C LEU A 109 37.95 4.68 7.30
N LEU A 110 37.74 4.38 6.00
CA LEU A 110 36.65 4.96 5.22
C LEU A 110 35.27 4.61 5.80
N ILE A 111 35.04 3.36 6.19
CA ILE A 111 33.79 2.94 6.86
C ILE A 111 33.55 3.75 8.14
N ASN A 112 34.58 3.94 8.97
CA ASN A 112 34.46 4.72 10.21
C ASN A 112 34.16 6.20 9.94
N VAL A 113 34.78 6.79 8.91
CA VAL A 113 34.47 8.17 8.50
C VAL A 113 33.01 8.29 8.04
N LEU A 114 32.52 7.37 7.21
CA LEU A 114 31.13 7.36 6.75
C LEU A 114 30.14 7.20 7.92
N ASN A 115 30.43 6.29 8.86
CA ASN A 115 29.61 6.11 10.07
C ASN A 115 29.63 7.37 10.96
N THR A 116 30.76 8.07 11.05
CA THR A 116 30.87 9.33 11.79
C THR A 116 30.04 10.43 11.13
N ILE A 117 30.06 10.53 9.79
CA ILE A 117 29.22 11.47 9.03
C ILE A 117 27.74 11.16 9.27
N LEU A 118 27.34 9.88 9.18
CA LEU A 118 25.98 9.44 9.48
C LEU A 118 25.56 9.81 10.91
N ALA A 119 26.44 9.63 11.89
CA ALA A 119 26.20 10.02 13.28
C ALA A 119 26.02 11.54 13.42
N ILE A 120 26.88 12.36 12.79
CA ILE A 120 26.77 13.82 12.81
C ILE A 120 25.44 14.29 12.21
N ILE A 121 25.03 13.72 11.07
CA ILE A 121 23.73 14.03 10.44
C ILE A 121 22.59 13.67 11.40
N GLY A 122 22.65 12.50 12.03
CA GLY A 122 21.65 12.05 13.00
C GLY A 122 21.56 12.98 14.22
N PHE A 123 22.69 13.33 14.83
CA PHE A 123 22.75 14.23 15.98
C PHE A 123 22.29 15.65 15.64
N TYR A 124 22.68 16.18 14.47
CA TYR A 124 22.20 17.48 13.98
C TYR A 124 20.67 17.48 13.85
N ALA A 125 20.10 16.43 13.27
CA ALA A 125 18.67 16.30 13.11
C ALA A 125 17.94 16.24 14.46
N LEU A 126 18.46 15.46 15.42
CA LEU A 126 17.90 15.38 16.78
C LEU A 126 17.97 16.73 17.50
N PHE A 127 19.12 17.40 17.47
CA PHE A 127 19.30 18.70 18.13
C PHE A 127 18.36 19.76 17.54
N HIS A 128 18.23 19.80 16.22
CA HIS A 128 17.33 20.73 15.55
C HIS A 128 15.86 20.48 15.92
N SER A 129 15.44 19.20 15.91
CA SER A 129 14.10 18.79 16.30
C SER A 129 13.77 19.17 17.76
N ILE A 130 14.70 18.95 18.69
CA ILE A 130 14.54 19.34 20.10
C ILE A 130 14.43 20.86 20.22
N LYS A 131 15.35 21.61 19.58
CA LYS A 131 15.38 23.08 19.64
C LYS A 131 14.08 23.69 19.12
N MET A 132 13.59 23.20 17.99
CA MET A 132 12.34 23.70 17.40
C MET A 132 11.12 23.33 18.25
N THR A 133 11.11 22.12 18.83
CA THR A 133 10.02 21.69 19.73
C THR A 133 9.96 22.61 20.95
N ILE A 134 11.09 22.87 21.61
CA ILE A 134 11.19 23.75 22.79
C ILE A 134 10.76 25.18 22.43
N SER A 135 11.24 25.72 21.30
CA SER A 135 10.92 27.09 20.86
C SER A 135 9.43 27.31 20.55
N ASN A 136 8.68 26.25 20.27
CA ASN A 136 7.27 26.35 19.88
C ASN A 136 6.30 25.88 20.98
N LEU A 137 6.80 25.50 22.17
CA LEU A 137 5.98 25.00 23.29
C LEU A 137 4.85 25.98 23.68
N ASP A 138 5.13 27.28 23.66
CA ASP A 138 4.16 28.31 24.06
C ASP A 138 3.04 28.54 23.04
N SER A 139 3.17 27.96 21.83
CA SER A 139 2.23 28.12 20.70
C SER A 139 1.52 26.83 20.31
N ILE A 140 1.53 25.80 21.18
CA ILE A 140 0.95 24.49 20.88
C ILE A 140 -0.56 24.60 20.66
N ASN A 141 -0.96 24.42 19.41
CA ASN A 141 -2.36 24.22 19.05
C ASN A 141 -2.70 22.72 19.18
N LEU A 142 -3.32 22.35 20.30
CA LEU A 142 -3.73 20.96 20.61
C LEU A 142 -4.60 20.34 19.51
N ILE A 143 -5.51 21.10 18.91
CA ILE A 143 -6.39 20.62 17.83
C ILE A 143 -5.55 20.23 16.61
N LYS A 144 -4.55 21.03 16.27
CA LYS A 144 -3.63 20.74 15.16
C LYS A 144 -2.81 19.48 15.44
N GLN A 145 -2.31 19.31 16.66
CA GLN A 145 -1.57 18.10 17.04
C GLN A 145 -2.43 16.83 16.99
N LEU A 146 -3.70 16.90 17.43
CA LEU A 146 -4.64 15.80 17.31
C LEU A 146 -4.94 15.46 15.85
N LYS A 147 -5.16 16.48 14.99
CA LYS A 147 -5.31 16.25 13.54
C LYS A 147 -4.08 15.58 12.96
N LEU A 148 -2.88 16.05 13.29
CA LEU A 148 -1.61 15.44 12.84
C LEU A 148 -1.49 13.98 13.30
N LEU A 149 -1.91 13.67 14.52
CA LEU A 149 -1.88 12.32 15.10
C LEU A 149 -2.85 11.37 14.38
N PHE A 150 -4.09 11.80 14.16
CA PHE A 150 -5.15 10.94 13.59
C PHE A 150 -5.17 10.90 12.07
N LEU A 151 -4.54 11.88 11.39
CA LEU A 151 -4.55 12.00 9.93
C LEU A 151 -4.16 10.69 9.23
N PRO A 152 -3.04 10.02 9.55
CA PRO A 152 -2.64 8.84 8.81
C PRO A 152 -3.60 7.66 9.05
N SER A 153 -4.24 7.59 10.22
CA SER A 153 -5.26 6.57 10.53
C SER A 153 -6.54 6.80 9.72
N VAL A 154 -7.03 8.04 9.68
CA VAL A 154 -8.20 8.42 8.89
C VAL A 154 -7.96 8.13 7.40
N LEU A 155 -6.80 8.56 6.87
CA LEU A 155 -6.40 8.29 5.49
C LEU A 155 -6.32 6.78 5.22
N SER A 156 -5.71 5.99 6.10
CA SER A 156 -5.60 4.53 5.95
C SER A 156 -6.94 3.82 5.92
N VAL A 157 -7.87 4.19 6.81
CA VAL A 157 -9.21 3.59 6.85
C VAL A 157 -9.97 3.90 5.57
N MET A 158 -10.00 5.17 5.15
CA MET A 158 -10.66 5.57 3.91
C MET A 158 -10.01 4.89 2.70
N PHE A 159 -8.68 4.87 2.63
CA PHE A 159 -7.95 4.25 1.52
C PHE A 159 -8.12 2.74 1.44
N THR A 160 -8.33 2.05 2.56
CA THR A 160 -8.59 0.61 2.56
C THR A 160 -9.81 0.25 1.72
N ILE A 161 -10.84 1.11 1.68
CA ILE A 161 -12.01 0.94 0.83
C ILE A 161 -11.60 0.94 -0.64
N TYR A 162 -10.74 1.88 -1.04
CA TYR A 162 -10.19 1.92 -2.40
C TYR A 162 -9.38 0.66 -2.73
N VAL A 163 -8.48 0.24 -1.83
CA VAL A 163 -7.64 -0.94 -2.07
C VAL A 163 -8.52 -2.19 -2.23
N TYR A 164 -9.60 -2.31 -1.45
CA TYR A 164 -10.55 -3.41 -1.59
C TYR A 164 -11.15 -3.49 -3.01
N PHE A 165 -11.66 -2.37 -3.54
CA PHE A 165 -12.17 -2.31 -4.90
C PHE A 165 -11.09 -2.54 -5.95
N LEU A 166 -9.85 -2.10 -5.69
CA LEU A 166 -8.71 -2.35 -6.58
C LEU A 166 -8.38 -3.84 -6.68
N VAL A 167 -8.41 -4.61 -5.58
CA VAL A 167 -8.18 -6.06 -5.64
C VAL A 167 -9.33 -6.76 -6.38
N ILE A 168 -10.58 -6.33 -6.18
CA ILE A 168 -11.73 -6.86 -6.95
C ILE A 168 -11.54 -6.61 -8.44
N TYR A 169 -11.21 -5.37 -8.82
CA TYR A 169 -10.96 -4.99 -10.20
C TYR A 169 -9.84 -5.85 -10.81
N SER A 170 -8.70 -5.96 -10.12
CA SER A 170 -7.58 -6.79 -10.55
C SER A 170 -7.96 -8.26 -10.71
N GLY A 171 -8.78 -8.80 -9.81
CA GLY A 171 -9.26 -10.17 -9.89
C GLY A 171 -10.12 -10.41 -11.14
N TYR A 172 -11.04 -9.49 -11.46
CA TYR A 172 -11.83 -9.57 -12.69
C TYR A 172 -11.00 -9.41 -13.95
N GLU A 173 -10.06 -8.47 -13.97
CA GLU A 173 -9.15 -8.27 -15.10
C GLU A 173 -8.37 -9.55 -15.42
N GLN A 174 -7.86 -10.24 -14.40
CA GLN A 174 -7.18 -11.53 -14.57
C GLN A 174 -8.11 -12.60 -15.16
N ILE A 175 -9.35 -12.72 -14.67
CA ILE A 175 -10.34 -13.67 -15.23
C ILE A 175 -10.66 -13.34 -16.68
N PHE A 176 -10.94 -12.07 -16.98
CA PHE A 176 -11.38 -11.64 -18.30
C PHE A 176 -10.27 -11.73 -19.33
N SER A 177 -9.03 -11.41 -18.95
CA SER A 177 -7.85 -11.61 -19.77
C SER A 177 -7.70 -13.09 -20.14
N ARG A 178 -7.80 -13.99 -19.16
CA ARG A 178 -7.75 -15.44 -19.39
C ARG A 178 -8.86 -15.96 -20.31
N ILE A 179 -10.10 -15.45 -20.17
CA ILE A 179 -11.21 -15.78 -21.09
C ILE A 179 -10.93 -15.29 -22.51
N ASN A 180 -10.37 -14.08 -22.66
CA ASN A 180 -10.09 -13.50 -23.97
C ASN A 180 -9.05 -14.31 -24.75
N PHE A 181 -7.97 -14.73 -24.09
CA PHE A 181 -6.89 -15.49 -24.71
C PHE A 181 -7.23 -16.96 -24.98
N LYS A 182 -8.33 -17.47 -24.43
CA LYS A 182 -8.71 -18.87 -24.62
C LYS A 182 -9.43 -19.07 -25.96
N LYS A 183 -8.83 -19.87 -26.84
CA LYS A 183 -9.38 -20.20 -28.17
C LYS A 183 -10.55 -21.18 -28.15
N THR A 184 -10.73 -21.93 -27.07
CA THR A 184 -11.82 -22.92 -26.91
C THR A 184 -13.15 -22.29 -26.52
N ILE A 185 -13.22 -20.96 -26.43
CA ILE A 185 -14.41 -20.19 -26.08
C ILE A 185 -14.75 -19.38 -27.32
N ASP A 186 -15.91 -19.61 -27.91
CA ASP A 186 -16.33 -18.84 -29.08
C ASP A 186 -16.55 -17.38 -28.70
N ASP A 187 -16.16 -16.47 -29.60
CA ASP A 187 -16.18 -15.02 -29.34
C ASP A 187 -17.58 -14.51 -28.99
N GLU A 188 -18.62 -15.14 -29.55
CA GLU A 188 -20.04 -14.83 -29.27
C GLU A 188 -20.38 -15.02 -27.77
N TYR A 189 -19.80 -16.03 -27.11
CA TYR A 189 -20.12 -16.36 -25.71
C TYR A 189 -19.17 -15.73 -24.71
N LYS A 190 -18.03 -15.14 -25.13
CA LYS A 190 -17.07 -14.49 -24.21
C LYS A 190 -17.71 -13.38 -23.39
N LEU A 191 -18.51 -12.52 -24.02
CA LEU A 191 -19.14 -11.38 -23.34
C LEU A 191 -20.23 -11.86 -22.36
N TYR A 192 -21.03 -12.84 -22.78
CA TYR A 192 -22.04 -13.47 -21.93
C TYR A 192 -21.41 -14.16 -20.71
N LEU A 193 -20.31 -14.87 -20.90
CA LEU A 193 -19.56 -15.53 -19.83
C LEU A 193 -18.99 -14.51 -18.84
N LYS A 194 -18.35 -13.43 -19.32
CA LYS A 194 -17.85 -12.36 -18.43
C LYS A 194 -18.96 -11.76 -17.57
N PHE A 195 -20.10 -11.45 -18.18
CA PHE A 195 -21.24 -10.87 -17.48
C PHE A 195 -21.82 -11.83 -16.42
N LYS A 196 -21.98 -13.11 -16.78
CA LYS A 196 -22.45 -14.14 -15.84
C LYS A 196 -21.48 -14.39 -14.70
N THR A 197 -20.18 -14.40 -14.97
CA THR A 197 -19.13 -14.49 -13.93
C THR A 197 -19.17 -13.29 -13.00
N MET A 198 -19.36 -12.07 -13.52
CA MET A 198 -19.48 -10.85 -12.70
C MET A 198 -20.70 -10.89 -11.79
N LEU A 199 -21.86 -11.32 -12.29
CA LEU A 199 -23.07 -11.50 -11.47
C LEU A 199 -22.89 -12.60 -10.40
N PHE A 200 -22.22 -13.70 -10.74
CA PHE A 200 -22.03 -14.83 -9.85
C PHE A 200 -21.04 -14.53 -8.70
N CYS A 201 -19.90 -13.92 -9.03
CA CYS A 201 -18.86 -13.56 -8.07
C CYS A 201 -19.18 -12.27 -7.30
N ASN A 202 -19.86 -11.31 -7.94
CA ASN A 202 -20.22 -10.00 -7.39
C ASN A 202 -19.00 -9.28 -6.77
N ILE A 203 -19.09 -8.87 -5.50
CA ILE A 203 -18.01 -8.20 -4.73
C ILE A 203 -17.24 -9.23 -3.86
N ASN A 204 -17.57 -10.52 -3.95
CA ASN A 204 -16.96 -11.54 -3.09
C ASN A 204 -15.55 -11.92 -3.59
N LEU A 205 -14.54 -11.38 -2.91
CA LEU A 205 -13.13 -11.60 -3.21
C LEU A 205 -12.74 -13.09 -3.29
N ASN A 206 -13.26 -13.90 -2.36
CA ASN A 206 -12.99 -15.33 -2.30
C ASN A 206 -13.54 -16.06 -3.54
N LYS A 207 -14.71 -15.64 -4.04
CA LYS A 207 -15.27 -16.17 -5.28
C LYS A 207 -14.43 -15.79 -6.49
N ILE A 208 -14.03 -14.52 -6.59
CA ILE A 208 -13.24 -14.00 -7.70
C ILE A 208 -11.89 -14.74 -7.78
N LYS A 209 -11.14 -14.81 -6.68
CA LYS A 209 -9.82 -15.47 -6.68
C LYS A 209 -9.89 -16.97 -7.03
N ASN A 210 -10.94 -17.66 -6.56
CA ASN A 210 -11.09 -19.09 -6.80
C ASN A 210 -11.86 -19.44 -8.07
N PHE A 211 -12.33 -18.45 -8.85
CA PHE A 211 -13.19 -18.70 -10.01
C PHE A 211 -12.53 -19.62 -11.03
N ILE A 212 -11.34 -19.26 -11.52
CA ILE A 212 -10.63 -20.05 -12.55
C ILE A 212 -10.32 -21.48 -12.09
N PRO A 213 -9.69 -21.72 -10.91
CA PRO A 213 -9.36 -23.08 -10.50
C PRO A 213 -10.59 -23.95 -10.22
N ARG A 214 -11.67 -23.39 -9.64
CA ARG A 214 -12.87 -24.17 -9.27
C ARG A 214 -13.85 -24.39 -10.41
N SER A 215 -13.95 -23.46 -11.34
CA SER A 215 -14.89 -23.55 -12.46
C SER A 215 -14.41 -24.44 -13.60
N LYS A 216 -13.14 -24.92 -13.53
CA LYS A 216 -12.49 -25.72 -14.60
C LYS A 216 -12.61 -25.10 -15.99
N ILE A 217 -12.87 -23.80 -16.07
CA ILE A 217 -13.05 -23.03 -17.30
C ILE A 217 -11.87 -23.18 -18.26
N MET A 218 -10.68 -23.52 -17.76
CA MET A 218 -9.47 -23.78 -18.53
C MET A 218 -9.46 -25.12 -19.26
N TYR A 219 -10.26 -26.09 -18.85
CA TYR A 219 -10.29 -27.43 -19.42
C TYR A 219 -11.48 -27.69 -20.33
N ASN A 220 -12.52 -26.83 -20.29
CA ASN A 220 -13.75 -27.02 -21.05
C ASN A 220 -13.78 -26.20 -22.36
N HIS A 221 -14.50 -26.73 -23.36
CA HIS A 221 -14.93 -25.99 -24.55
C HIS A 221 -16.28 -25.31 -24.26
N ILE A 222 -16.45 -24.06 -24.71
CA ILE A 222 -17.65 -23.26 -24.45
C ILE A 222 -18.20 -22.78 -25.79
N ASN A 223 -19.28 -23.43 -26.21
CA ASN A 223 -19.90 -23.22 -27.51
C ASN A 223 -21.41 -22.94 -27.36
N SER A 224 -21.93 -22.94 -26.14
CA SER A 224 -23.35 -22.72 -25.85
C SER A 224 -23.59 -22.00 -24.52
N LYS A 225 -24.80 -21.45 -24.37
CA LYS A 225 -25.26 -20.86 -23.11
C LYS A 225 -25.45 -21.88 -21.98
N SER A 226 -25.64 -23.17 -22.31
CA SER A 226 -25.70 -24.27 -21.33
C SER A 226 -24.33 -24.53 -20.71
N ASP A 227 -23.26 -24.53 -21.49
CA ASP A 227 -21.89 -24.76 -21.01
C ASP A 227 -21.48 -23.69 -19.99
N VAL A 228 -21.91 -22.45 -20.21
CA VAL A 228 -21.70 -21.35 -19.26
C VAL A 228 -22.43 -21.60 -17.93
N LYS A 229 -23.63 -22.20 -17.95
CA LYS A 229 -24.35 -22.57 -16.72
C LYS A 229 -23.66 -23.74 -16.01
N GLU A 230 -23.16 -24.71 -16.77
CA GLU A 230 -22.44 -25.88 -16.27
C GLU A 230 -21.17 -25.47 -15.52
N ILE A 231 -20.36 -24.57 -16.09
CA ILE A 231 -19.17 -24.00 -15.44
C ILE A 231 -19.49 -23.32 -14.09
N LEU A 232 -20.64 -22.65 -13.99
CA LEU A 232 -21.09 -22.03 -12.75
C LEU A 232 -21.59 -23.07 -11.73
N ASN A 233 -22.13 -24.20 -12.19
CA ASN A 233 -22.52 -25.32 -11.34
C ASN A 233 -21.29 -26.09 -10.85
N ASP A 234 -20.32 -26.37 -11.72
CA ASP A 234 -19.02 -26.97 -11.36
C ASP A 234 -18.33 -26.18 -10.25
N TYR A 235 -18.36 -24.85 -10.31
CA TYR A 235 -17.86 -24.01 -9.23
C TYR A 235 -18.60 -24.26 -7.91
N LYS A 236 -19.93 -24.42 -7.94
CA LYS A 236 -20.76 -24.63 -6.75
C LYS A 236 -20.58 -26.02 -6.16
N ASP A 237 -20.48 -27.04 -6.99
CA ASP A 237 -20.35 -28.44 -6.55
C ASP A 237 -18.98 -28.67 -5.89
N ASN A 238 -17.95 -27.96 -6.36
CA ASN A 238 -16.64 -27.90 -5.72
C ASN A 238 -16.61 -27.04 -4.43
N ASN A 239 -17.75 -26.59 -3.88
CA ASN A 239 -17.81 -25.96 -2.55
C ASN A 239 -17.86 -26.97 -1.39
N PHE A 240 -18.15 -28.25 -1.65
CA PHE A 240 -18.33 -29.26 -0.59
C PHE A 240 -17.04 -29.96 -0.14
N SER A 241 -15.88 -29.55 -0.65
CA SER A 241 -14.58 -30.13 -0.28
C SER A 241 -13.63 -29.07 0.30
N VAL A 242 -14.06 -28.37 1.36
CA VAL A 242 -13.19 -27.65 2.30
C VAL A 242 -13.73 -27.86 3.71
#